data_AF-A0A356P917-F1
#
_entry.id   AF-A0A356P917-F1
#
_cell.length_a   1.000
_cell.length_b   1.000
_cell.length_c   1.000
_cell.angle_alpha   90.00
_cell.angle_beta   90.00
_cell.angle_gamma   90.00
#
_symmetry.space_group_name_H-M   'P 1'
#
loop_
_entity.id
_entity.type
_entity.pdbx_description
1 polymer ?
#
loop_
_entity_poly.entity_id
_entity_poly.type
_entity_poly.pdbx_seq_one_letter_code
_entity_poly.pdbx_strand_id
1 'polypeptide(L)' 'IHYLTADEEEQYVVAQANAPLDKEGKFLGEKIDGRHGADFVHVSPNHVDYMDVSPKQMVSIATALIPFL' A
#
# COMPACT_ATOMS: atom_id res chain seq x y z
N ILE A 1 -7.46 9.91 4.70
CA ILE A 1 -7.71 9.16 3.44
C ILE A 1 -7.71 10.19 2.32
N HIS A 2 -6.84 10.00 1.34
CA HIS A 2 -6.74 10.87 0.16
C HIS A 2 -7.16 10.05 -1.06
N TYR A 3 -7.99 10.65 -1.92
CA TYR A 3 -8.34 10.07 -3.20
C TYR A 3 -7.37 10.62 -4.23
N LEU A 4 -6.57 9.74 -4.80
CA LEU A 4 -5.59 10.06 -5.84
C LEU A 4 -6.11 9.53 -7.17
N THR A 5 -5.91 10.31 -8.22
CA THR A 5 -6.03 9.81 -9.60
C THR A 5 -4.80 8.98 -9.96
N ALA A 6 -4.87 8.19 -11.05
CA ALA A 6 -3.77 7.35 -11.49
C ALA A 6 -2.49 8.17 -11.75
N ASP A 7 -2.60 9.31 -12.43
CA ASP A 7 -1.47 10.18 -12.74
C ASP A 7 -0.83 10.79 -11.49
N GLU A 8 -1.64 11.07 -10.45
CA GLU A 8 -1.14 11.58 -9.17
C GLU A 8 -0.44 10.47 -8.36
N GLU A 9 -1.00 9.26 -8.34
CA GLU A 9 -0.43 8.11 -7.62
C GLU A 9 0.97 7.74 -8.14
N GLU A 10 1.23 7.87 -9.44
CA GLU A 10 2.53 7.57 -10.05
C GLU A 10 3.69 8.39 -9.48
N GLN A 11 3.42 9.54 -8.86
CA GLN A 11 4.45 10.40 -8.27
C GLN A 11 4.83 10.03 -6.83
N TYR A 12 4.11 9.07 -6.23
CA TYR A 12 4.26 8.73 -4.82
C TYR A 12 4.58 7.26 -4.63
N VAL A 13 5.29 6.98 -3.54
CA VAL A 13 5.55 5.62 -3.10
C VAL A 13 4.40 5.17 -2.19
N VAL A 14 3.64 4.18 -2.66
CA VAL A 14 2.50 3.62 -1.93
C VAL A 14 2.87 2.27 -1.31
N ALA A 15 2.88 2.19 0.02
CA ALA A 15 3.08 0.94 0.74
C ALA A 15 1.83 0.07 0.75
N GLN A 16 2.05 -1.25 0.80
CA GLN A 16 0.96 -2.22 0.89
C GLN A 16 0.28 -2.22 2.27
N ALA A 17 -1.03 -2.49 2.29
CA ALA A 17 -1.84 -2.50 3.51
C ALA A 17 -1.52 -3.65 4.48
N ASN A 18 -0.78 -4.66 4.03
CA ASN A 18 -0.34 -5.81 4.82
C ASN A 18 1.02 -5.58 5.52
N ALA A 19 1.66 -4.42 5.31
CA ALA A 19 2.94 -4.12 5.92
C ALA A 19 2.85 -4.12 7.46
N PRO A 20 3.79 -4.75 8.18
CA PRO A 20 3.74 -4.83 9.63
C PRO A 20 3.98 -3.46 10.27
N LEU A 21 3.00 -3.02 11.07
CA LEU A 21 3.03 -1.76 11.82
C LEU A 21 3.12 -2.02 13.33
N ASP A 22 3.72 -1.07 14.06
CA ASP A 22 3.70 -1.02 15.50
C ASP A 22 2.39 -0.43 16.04
N LYS A 23 2.27 -0.31 17.37
CA LYS A 23 1.07 0.24 18.02
C LYS A 23 0.89 1.75 17.81
N GLU A 24 1.93 2.44 17.34
CA GLU A 24 1.90 3.87 17.01
C GLU A 24 1.66 4.10 15.51
N GLY A 25 1.52 3.04 14.71
CA GLY A 25 1.32 3.11 13.26
C GLY A 25 2.61 3.30 12.46
N LYS A 26 3.79 3.03 13.04
CA LYS A 26 5.08 3.05 12.32
C LYS A 26 5.40 1.67 11.77
N PHE A 27 6.09 1.64 10.64
CA PHE A 27 6.57 0.41 10.05
C PHE A 27 7.63 -0.28 10.94
N LEU A 28 7.46 -1.58 11.18
CA LEU A 28 8.40 -2.40 11.95
C LEU A 28 9.61 -2.86 11.12
N GLY A 29 9.49 -2.88 9.79
CA GLY A 29 10.55 -3.33 8.87
C GLY A 29 11.52 -2.20 8.48
N GLU A 30 12.79 -2.54 8.27
CA GLU A 30 13.78 -1.60 7.72
C GLU A 30 13.55 -1.30 6.23
N LYS A 31 12.87 -2.22 5.53
CA LYS A 31 12.42 -2.05 4.16
C LYS A 31 10.97 -2.49 4.04
N ILE A 32 10.21 -1.74 3.24
CA ILE A 32 8.78 -1.89 3.03
C ILE A 32 8.53 -2.15 1.56
N ASP A 33 7.71 -3.17 1.31
CA ASP A 33 7.15 -3.44 0.00
C ASP A 33 6.13 -2.36 -0.37
N GLY A 34 6.34 -1.77 -1.54
CA GLY A 34 5.45 -0.77 -2.08
C GLY A 34 5.46 -0.78 -3.60
N ARG A 35 4.71 0.18 -4.15
CA ARG A 35 4.66 0.47 -5.58
C ARG A 35 4.96 1.93 -5.82
N HIS A 36 5.59 2.19 -6.95
CA HIS A 36 5.81 3.54 -7.48
C HIS A 36 5.49 3.49 -8.97
N GLY A 37 4.32 4.04 -9.32
CA GLY A 37 3.71 3.82 -10.63
C GLY A 37 3.53 2.34 -10.94
N ALA A 38 4.15 1.87 -12.04
CA ALA A 38 4.06 0.48 -12.49
C ALA A 38 5.09 -0.46 -11.81
N ASP A 39 6.06 0.09 -11.08
CA ASP A 39 7.18 -0.68 -10.53
C ASP A 39 6.90 -1.12 -9.08
N PHE A 40 7.28 -2.36 -8.77
CA PHE A 40 7.35 -2.86 -7.40
C PHE A 40 8.69 -2.47 -6.79
N VAL A 41 8.65 -1.71 -5.70
CA VAL A 41 9.83 -1.14 -5.07
C VAL A 41 9.94 -1.59 -3.61
N HIS A 42 11.19 -1.66 -3.14
CA HIS A 42 11.52 -2.08 -1.78
C HIS A 42 12.32 -0.96 -1.12
N VAL A 43 11.64 -0.14 -0.32
CA VAL A 43 12.12 1.18 0.12
C VAL A 43 12.14 1.28 1.64
N SER A 44 12.96 2.18 2.18
CA SER A 44 12.93 2.45 3.63
C SER A 44 11.58 3.07 4.03
N PRO A 45 11.10 2.86 5.27
CA PRO A 45 9.89 3.53 5.79
C PRO A 45 9.84 5.04 5.58
N ASN A 46 10.99 5.72 5.60
CA ASN A 46 11.08 7.18 5.43
C ASN A 46 10.81 7.66 3.99
N HIS A 47 10.80 6.74 3.02
CA HIS A 47 10.54 7.04 1.60
C HIS A 47 9.12 6.60 1.19
N VAL A 48 8.27 6.21 2.13
CA VAL A 48 6.86 5.88 1.86
C VAL A 48 6.01 7.13 2.07
N ASP A 49 5.26 7.53 1.05
CA ASP A 49 4.38 8.71 1.11
C ASP A 49 2.96 8.34 1.53
N TYR A 50 2.45 7.23 0.99
CA TYR A 50 1.08 6.77 1.23
C TYR A 50 1.05 5.27 1.54
N MET A 51 -0.09 4.82 2.08
CA MET A 51 -0.37 3.41 2.29
C MET A 51 -1.78 3.09 1.78
N ASP A 52 -1.89 1.91 1.17
CA ASP A 52 -3.15 1.27 0.81
C ASP A 52 -4.14 1.19 1.99
N VAL A 53 -5.42 1.48 1.76
CA VAL A 53 -6.42 1.52 2.85
C VAL A 53 -6.83 0.10 3.27
N SER A 54 -6.80 -0.84 2.33
CA SER A 54 -7.21 -2.22 2.57
C SER A 54 -6.61 -3.16 1.52
N PRO A 55 -6.19 -4.39 1.88
CA PRO A 55 -5.78 -5.40 0.90
C PRO A 55 -6.88 -5.74 -0.11
N LYS A 56 -8.15 -5.47 0.23
CA LYS A 56 -9.29 -5.73 -0.63
C LYS A 56 -9.59 -4.60 -1.61
N GLN A 57 -8.87 -3.48 -1.56
CA GLN A 57 -9.16 -2.31 -2.40
C GLN A 57 -8.93 -2.57 -3.90
N MET A 58 -8.09 -3.56 -4.24
CA MET A 58 -7.82 -3.93 -5.63
C MET A 58 -8.81 -4.95 -6.19
N VAL A 59 -9.70 -5.51 -5.36
CA VAL A 59 -10.68 -6.51 -5.79
C VAL A 59 -12.09 -5.95 -5.80
N SER A 60 -12.87 -6.35 -6.80
CA SER A 60 -14.30 -6.03 -6.88
C SER A 60 -15.07 -6.68 -5.72
N ILE A 61 -16.26 -6.16 -5.43
CA ILE A 61 -17.17 -6.65 -4.39
C ILE A 61 -17.41 -8.15 -4.54
N ALA A 62 -17.62 -8.64 -5.76
CA ALA A 62 -17.87 -10.06 -6.02
C ALA A 62 -16.67 -10.95 -5.65
N THR A 63 -15.46 -10.53 -6.02
CA THR A 63 -14.22 -11.24 -5.71
C THR A 63 -13.84 -11.15 -4.23
N ALA A 64 -14.18 -10.05 -3.55
CA ALA A 64 -13.91 -9.86 -2.12
C ALA A 64 -14.71 -10.80 -1.20
N LEU A 65 -15.76 -11.44 -1.72
CA LEU A 65 -16.61 -12.41 -1.02
C LEU A 65 -16.12 -13.86 -1.15
N ILE A 66 -15.10 -14.13 -1.96
CA ILE A 66 -14.51 -15.46 -2.08
C ILE A 66 -13.57 -15.68 -0.89
N PRO A 67 -13.85 -16.62 0.02
CA PRO A 67 -12.98 -16.88 1.16
C PRO A 67 -11.65 -17.51 0.71
N PHE A 68 -10.54 -17.11 1.37
CA PHE A 68 -9.16 -17.57 1.12
C PHE A 68 -8.49 -17.11 -0.19
N LEU A 69 -8.92 -15.97 -0.74
CA LEU A 69 -8.23 -15.23 -1.81
C LEU A 69 -7.08 -14.38 -1.23
#